data_AF-A0A1Q3EI23-F1
#
_entry.id   AF-A0A1Q3EI23-F1
#
_cell.length_a   1.000
_cell.length_b   1.000
_cell.length_c   1.000
_cell.angle_alpha   90.00
_cell.angle_beta   90.00
_cell.angle_gamma   90.00
#
_symmetry.space_group_name_H-M   'P 1'
#
loop_
_entity.id
_entity.type
_entity.pdbx_description
1 polymer ?
#
loop_
_entity_poly.entity_id
_entity_poly.type
_entity_poly.pdbx_seq_one_letter_code
_entity_poly.pdbx_strand_id
1 'polypeptide(L)'
;MSNPAAQTTPAPPPPTTNELMSMLIKQVTNLATAMEEYSSSKSSMNKPEVFKGKDSAKAHHFMAQFQNWASEQPDLTKSQAKLVKVALGFFTESAGDWETPHLLHFSAGSPPFGGSWEEFLKEFGQGFELVDLGIEARSEIKNLKQSKGQTVAEFAQKFKDIRDQTEMSDIDLREHFFTALLPEIQQNLIIVNAQGIAPTLREAIK
;
A
#
# COMPACT_ATOMS: atom_id res chain seq x y z
N MET A 1 -3.85 -92.17 -18.54
CA MET A 1 -4.39 -91.35 -17.42
C MET A 1 -3.29 -90.44 -16.92
N SER A 2 -3.65 -89.17 -16.77
CA SER A 2 -2.79 -88.01 -16.52
C SER A 2 -2.43 -87.84 -15.05
N ASN A 3 -1.36 -87.09 -14.78
CA ASN A 3 -1.36 -86.11 -13.69
C ASN A 3 -0.36 -84.97 -13.99
N PRO A 4 -0.77 -83.67 -13.99
CA PRO A 4 0.16 -82.55 -14.11
C PRO A 4 0.50 -81.99 -12.71
N ALA A 5 1.80 -81.76 -12.48
CA ALA A 5 2.29 -81.10 -11.26
C ALA A 5 2.15 -79.57 -11.37
N ALA A 6 1.63 -78.96 -10.31
CA ALA A 6 1.50 -77.51 -10.17
C ALA A 6 2.87 -76.84 -9.98
N GLN A 7 3.17 -75.83 -10.79
CA GLN A 7 4.29 -74.92 -10.58
C GLN A 7 3.90 -73.86 -9.53
N THR A 8 4.72 -73.72 -8.49
CA THR A 8 4.65 -72.63 -7.53
C THR A 8 5.67 -71.56 -7.94
N THR A 9 5.20 -70.32 -8.10
CA THR A 9 6.03 -69.15 -8.44
C THR A 9 6.85 -68.71 -7.21
N PRO A 10 8.16 -68.41 -7.32
CA PRO A 10 8.95 -67.91 -6.19
C PRO A 10 8.64 -66.44 -5.91
N ALA A 11 8.54 -66.07 -4.63
CA ALA A 11 8.46 -64.68 -4.17
C ALA A 11 9.76 -63.90 -4.52
N PRO A 12 9.67 -62.59 -4.82
CA PRO A 12 10.84 -61.79 -5.18
C PRO A 12 11.84 -61.69 -4.00
N PRO A 13 13.16 -61.69 -4.28
CA PRO A 13 14.18 -61.62 -3.25
C PRO A 13 14.17 -60.27 -2.51
N PRO A 14 14.56 -60.24 -1.23
CA PRO A 14 14.68 -58.99 -0.47
C PRO A 14 15.75 -58.08 -1.09
N PRO A 15 15.54 -56.74 -1.02
CA PRO A 15 16.45 -55.78 -1.63
C PRO A 15 17.85 -55.89 -1.00
N THR A 16 18.85 -55.87 -1.86
CA THR A 16 20.27 -55.97 -1.49
C THR A 16 20.77 -54.65 -0.91
N THR A 17 21.87 -54.69 -0.15
CA THR A 17 22.50 -53.49 0.44
C THR A 17 22.81 -52.39 -0.58
N ASN A 18 23.13 -52.76 -1.83
CA ASN A 18 23.37 -51.80 -2.91
C ASN A 18 22.09 -51.08 -3.36
N GLU A 19 20.95 -51.75 -3.33
CA GLU A 19 19.64 -51.15 -3.64
C GLU A 19 19.18 -50.23 -2.50
N LEU A 20 19.48 -50.58 -1.26
CA LEU A 20 19.22 -49.69 -0.12
C LEU A 20 20.05 -48.40 -0.19
N MET A 21 21.33 -48.52 -0.56
CA MET A 21 22.21 -47.36 -0.73
C MET A 21 21.77 -46.47 -1.90
N SER A 22 21.36 -47.05 -3.03
CA SER A 22 20.86 -46.25 -4.16
C SER A 22 19.54 -45.55 -3.83
N MET A 23 18.68 -46.20 -3.05
CA MET A 23 17.42 -45.62 -2.58
C MET A 23 17.66 -44.46 -1.60
N LEU A 24 18.65 -44.60 -0.70
CA LEU A 24 19.05 -43.53 0.22
C LEU A 24 19.66 -42.34 -0.54
N ILE A 25 20.56 -42.59 -1.48
CA ILE A 25 21.15 -41.54 -2.34
C ILE A 25 20.02 -40.79 -3.07
N LYS A 26 19.06 -41.50 -3.64
CA LYS A 26 17.92 -40.88 -4.33
C LYS A 26 17.05 -40.03 -3.41
N GLN A 27 16.81 -40.47 -2.17
CA GLN A 27 16.06 -39.69 -1.18
C GLN A 27 16.81 -38.42 -0.78
N VAL A 28 18.12 -38.51 -0.55
CA VAL A 28 18.97 -37.37 -0.19
C VAL A 28 19.05 -36.37 -1.36
N THR A 29 19.19 -36.86 -2.59
CA THR A 29 19.19 -36.00 -3.79
C THR A 29 17.86 -35.27 -3.96
N ASN A 30 16.73 -35.97 -3.81
CA ASN A 30 15.41 -35.34 -3.91
C ASN A 30 15.19 -34.30 -2.81
N LEU A 31 15.68 -34.54 -1.59
CA LEU A 31 15.62 -33.57 -0.49
C LEU A 31 16.49 -32.35 -0.79
N ALA A 32 17.70 -32.54 -1.31
CA ALA A 32 18.60 -31.45 -1.70
C ALA A 32 18.00 -30.61 -2.83
N THR A 33 17.42 -31.24 -3.86
CA THR A 33 16.73 -30.54 -4.97
C THR A 33 15.51 -29.77 -4.48
N ALA A 34 14.70 -30.34 -3.59
CA ALA A 34 13.59 -29.61 -2.97
C ALA A 34 14.10 -28.39 -2.19
N MET A 35 15.18 -28.53 -1.41
CA MET A 35 15.80 -27.42 -0.67
C MET A 35 16.40 -26.34 -1.59
N GLU A 36 16.93 -26.72 -2.75
CA GLU A 36 17.40 -25.81 -3.80
C GLU A 36 16.23 -25.08 -4.49
N GLU A 37 15.11 -25.76 -4.78
CA GLU A 37 13.90 -25.14 -5.33
C GLU A 37 13.28 -24.12 -4.35
N TYR A 38 13.33 -24.38 -3.03
CA TYR A 38 12.95 -23.40 -2.00
C TYR A 38 13.91 -22.21 -1.89
N SER A 39 15.18 -22.37 -2.30
CA SER A 39 16.20 -21.31 -2.23
C SER A 39 16.33 -20.50 -3.54
N SER A 40 15.91 -21.07 -4.67
CA SER A 40 16.03 -20.48 -6.01
C SER A 40 14.82 -19.62 -6.40
N SER A 41 13.75 -19.58 -5.62
CA SER A 41 12.65 -18.62 -5.79
C SER A 41 13.00 -17.26 -5.18
N LYS A 42 14.20 -16.76 -5.48
CA LYS A 42 14.60 -15.39 -5.15
C LYS A 42 13.84 -14.44 -6.07
N SER A 43 12.71 -13.96 -5.57
CA SER A 43 12.01 -12.76 -6.02
C SER A 43 13.02 -11.70 -6.48
N SER A 44 12.89 -11.23 -7.74
CA SER A 44 13.67 -10.12 -8.26
C SER A 44 13.28 -8.78 -7.64
N MET A 45 12.17 -8.77 -6.89
CA MET A 45 11.64 -7.61 -6.20
C MET A 45 12.41 -7.33 -4.91
N ASN A 46 12.83 -6.07 -4.73
CA ASN A 46 13.41 -5.64 -3.47
C ASN A 46 12.37 -5.74 -2.34
N LYS A 47 12.82 -6.19 -1.17
CA LYS A 47 12.02 -6.15 0.05
C LYS A 47 11.59 -4.70 0.34
N PRO A 48 10.32 -4.45 0.71
CA PRO A 48 9.83 -3.10 0.98
C PRO A 48 10.61 -2.40 2.08
N GLU A 49 10.68 -1.07 2.01
CA GLU A 49 11.19 -0.26 3.11
C GLU A 49 10.22 -0.25 4.30
N VAL A 50 10.74 0.05 5.49
CA VAL A 50 9.91 0.20 6.69
C VAL A 50 9.02 1.42 6.58
N PHE A 51 7.78 1.30 7.03
CA PHE A 51 6.80 2.38 7.03
C PHE A 51 6.74 3.07 8.40
N LYS A 52 6.78 4.40 8.40
CA LYS A 52 6.85 5.22 9.63
C LYS A 52 5.51 5.81 10.09
N GLY A 53 4.48 5.81 9.24
CA GLY A 53 3.12 6.23 9.62
C GLY A 53 2.79 7.73 9.54
N LYS A 54 3.62 8.58 8.93
CA LYS A 54 3.46 10.06 8.99
C LYS A 54 3.01 10.74 7.70
N ASP A 55 2.87 10.00 6.60
CA ASP A 55 2.72 10.55 5.25
C ASP A 55 1.87 9.59 4.39
N SER A 56 0.72 10.06 3.90
CA SER A 56 -0.24 9.29 3.09
C SER A 56 0.33 8.87 1.74
N ALA A 57 1.08 9.74 1.07
CA ALA A 57 1.74 9.39 -0.18
C ALA A 57 2.75 8.25 0.03
N LYS A 58 3.45 8.25 1.18
CA LYS A 58 4.32 7.13 1.57
C LYS A 58 3.54 5.88 2.00
N ALA A 59 2.33 6.01 2.53
CA ALA A 59 1.46 4.89 2.86
C ALA A 59 1.05 4.12 1.59
N HIS A 60 0.58 4.84 0.56
CA HIS A 60 0.26 4.26 -0.74
C HIS A 60 1.48 3.63 -1.42
N HIS A 61 2.63 4.33 -1.38
CA HIS A 61 3.86 3.81 -1.96
C HIS A 61 4.33 2.52 -1.28
N PHE A 62 4.28 2.49 0.06
CA PHE A 62 4.58 1.30 0.85
C PHE A 62 3.64 0.14 0.48
N MET A 63 2.32 0.39 0.43
CA MET A 63 1.35 -0.67 0.15
C MET A 63 1.57 -1.28 -1.23
N ALA A 64 1.79 -0.45 -2.25
CA ALA A 64 2.07 -0.91 -3.61
C ALA A 64 3.36 -1.75 -3.67
N GLN A 65 4.45 -1.29 -3.03
CA GLN A 65 5.69 -2.06 -2.96
C GLN A 65 5.50 -3.39 -2.21
N PHE A 66 4.80 -3.36 -1.09
CA PHE A 66 4.56 -4.53 -0.25
C PHE A 66 3.76 -5.59 -0.97
N GLN A 67 2.64 -5.22 -1.60
CA GLN A 67 1.80 -6.17 -2.33
C GLN A 67 2.55 -6.79 -3.51
N ASN A 68 3.35 -5.99 -4.23
CA ASN A 68 4.13 -6.52 -5.34
C ASN A 68 5.19 -7.52 -4.85
N TRP A 69 5.97 -7.15 -3.83
CA TRP A 69 6.95 -8.05 -3.20
C TRP A 69 6.32 -9.32 -2.61
N ALA A 70 5.18 -9.19 -1.92
CA ALA A 70 4.49 -10.29 -1.27
C ALA A 70 3.91 -11.29 -2.27
N SER A 71 3.50 -10.83 -3.46
CA SER A 71 3.01 -11.70 -4.53
C SER A 71 4.08 -12.68 -5.03
N GLU A 72 5.35 -12.30 -4.94
CA GLU A 72 6.50 -13.15 -5.28
C GLU A 72 6.94 -14.08 -4.13
N GLN A 73 6.30 -14.02 -2.96
CA GLN A 73 6.61 -14.88 -1.82
C GLN A 73 5.65 -16.09 -1.77
N PRO A 74 6.09 -17.33 -2.09
CA PRO A 74 5.23 -18.52 -2.12
C PRO A 74 4.55 -18.84 -0.79
N ASP A 75 5.13 -18.33 0.28
CA ASP A 75 4.72 -18.54 1.67
C ASP A 75 3.66 -17.56 2.15
N LEU A 76 3.57 -16.37 1.54
CA LEU A 76 2.62 -15.32 1.93
C LEU A 76 1.31 -15.42 1.15
N THR A 77 1.35 -15.93 -0.08
CA THR A 77 0.17 -16.12 -0.92
C THR A 77 -0.82 -17.17 -0.39
N LYS A 78 -0.37 -18.03 0.55
CA LYS A 78 -1.18 -19.13 1.11
C LYS A 78 -1.97 -18.75 2.36
N SER A 79 -1.69 -17.61 2.98
CA SER A 79 -2.32 -17.21 4.25
C SER A 79 -2.43 -15.71 4.37
N GLN A 80 -3.66 -15.20 4.33
CA GLN A 80 -3.95 -13.78 4.53
C GLN A 80 -3.53 -13.31 5.93
N ALA A 81 -3.78 -14.10 6.97
CA ALA A 81 -3.33 -13.78 8.33
C ALA A 81 -1.80 -13.66 8.42
N LYS A 82 -1.04 -14.52 7.73
CA LYS A 82 0.42 -14.41 7.64
C LYS A 82 0.84 -13.17 6.86
N LEU A 83 0.15 -12.86 5.76
CA LEU A 83 0.38 -11.65 4.97
C LEU A 83 0.19 -10.37 5.81
N VAL A 84 -0.91 -10.28 6.57
CA VAL A 84 -1.17 -9.19 7.53
C VAL A 84 -0.06 -9.10 8.57
N LYS A 85 0.29 -10.23 9.22
CA LYS A 85 1.35 -10.25 10.24
C LYS A 85 2.69 -9.76 9.69
N VAL A 86 3.02 -10.14 8.45
CA VAL A 86 4.26 -9.73 7.81
C VAL A 86 4.21 -8.24 7.43
N ALA A 87 3.09 -7.72 6.93
CA ALA A 87 2.92 -6.30 6.65
C ALA A 87 3.13 -5.43 7.89
N LEU A 88 2.50 -5.81 9.01
CA LEU A 88 2.68 -5.15 10.31
C LEU A 88 4.16 -5.14 10.74
N GLY A 89 4.92 -6.21 10.46
CA GLY A 89 6.35 -6.26 10.78
C GLY A 89 7.24 -5.23 10.07
N PHE A 90 6.73 -4.48 9.09
CA PHE A 90 7.43 -3.36 8.46
C PHE A 90 7.12 -2.01 9.12
N PHE A 91 6.22 -1.95 10.10
CA PHE A 91 5.77 -0.71 10.69
C PHE A 91 6.75 -0.29 11.80
N THR A 92 7.06 1.00 11.85
CA THR A 92 8.02 1.59 12.77
C THR A 92 7.56 2.97 13.21
N GLU A 93 8.14 3.51 14.28
CA GLU A 93 7.78 4.83 14.83
C GLU A 93 6.26 4.93 15.05
N SER A 94 5.60 5.96 14.49
CA SER A 94 4.16 6.21 14.65
C SER A 94 3.30 5.09 14.09
N ALA A 95 3.76 4.40 13.04
CA ALA A 95 3.08 3.21 12.54
C ALA A 95 3.28 2.00 13.47
N GLY A 96 4.43 1.91 14.13
CA GLY A 96 4.72 0.86 15.13
C GLY A 96 3.84 0.99 16.38
N ASP A 97 3.58 2.22 16.83
CA ASP A 97 2.66 2.47 17.94
C ASP A 97 1.24 1.97 17.62
N TRP A 98 0.80 2.12 16.36
CA TRP A 98 -0.47 1.60 15.86
C TRP A 98 -0.45 0.08 15.66
N GLU A 99 0.65 -0.50 15.19
CA GLU A 99 0.80 -1.93 14.92
C GLU A 99 0.87 -2.78 16.20
N THR A 100 1.55 -2.28 17.23
CA THR A 100 1.82 -3.01 18.49
C THR A 100 0.60 -3.72 19.07
N PRO A 101 -0.58 -3.07 19.27
CA PRO A 101 -1.75 -3.76 19.79
C PRO A 101 -2.20 -4.92 18.87
N HIS A 102 -2.07 -4.78 17.55
CA HIS A 102 -2.46 -5.81 16.57
C HIS A 102 -1.53 -7.02 16.59
N LEU A 103 -0.21 -6.84 16.76
CA LEU A 103 0.72 -7.98 16.93
C LEU A 103 0.50 -8.75 18.24
N LEU A 104 0.02 -8.09 19.30
CA LEU A 104 -0.37 -8.76 20.55
C LEU A 104 -1.55 -9.70 20.32
N HIS A 105 -2.55 -9.30 19.53
CA HIS A 105 -3.67 -10.16 19.13
C HIS A 105 -3.20 -11.43 18.40
N PHE A 106 -2.24 -11.30 17.48
CA PHE A 106 -1.61 -12.47 16.83
C PHE A 106 -0.96 -13.43 17.83
N SER A 107 -0.29 -12.90 18.85
CA SER A 107 0.38 -13.71 19.88
C SER A 107 -0.61 -14.44 20.80
N ALA A 108 -1.80 -13.88 20.97
CA ALA A 108 -2.91 -14.48 21.70
C ALA A 108 -3.70 -15.54 20.91
N GLY A 109 -3.28 -15.85 19.68
CA GLY A 109 -3.96 -16.85 18.82
C GLY A 109 -5.26 -16.34 18.19
N SER A 110 -5.52 -15.04 18.24
CA SER A 110 -6.68 -14.39 17.63
C SER A 110 -6.20 -13.34 16.62
N PRO A 111 -6.09 -13.68 15.32
CA PRO A 111 -5.63 -12.73 14.31
C PRO A 111 -6.50 -11.46 14.29
N PRO A 112 -5.90 -10.25 14.34
CA PRO A 112 -6.63 -9.00 14.16
C PRO A 112 -7.28 -8.95 12.76
N PHE A 113 -8.26 -8.05 12.59
CA PHE A 113 -8.98 -7.87 11.32
C PHE A 113 -9.67 -9.15 10.82
N GLY A 114 -10.02 -10.07 11.75
CA GLY A 114 -10.54 -11.40 11.41
C GLY A 114 -9.57 -12.28 10.62
N GLY A 115 -8.28 -11.94 10.58
CA GLY A 115 -7.28 -12.60 9.72
C GLY A 115 -7.44 -12.29 8.23
N SER A 116 -8.25 -11.29 7.87
CA SER A 116 -8.52 -10.88 6.49
C SER A 116 -7.54 -9.80 6.04
N TRP A 117 -6.98 -9.97 4.85
CA TRP A 117 -6.18 -8.93 4.21
C TRP A 117 -7.03 -7.71 3.84
N GLU A 118 -8.28 -7.92 3.45
CA GLU A 118 -9.21 -6.85 3.05
C GLU A 118 -9.58 -5.93 4.23
N GLU A 119 -9.89 -6.52 5.39
CA GLU A 119 -10.21 -5.72 6.58
C GLU A 119 -8.96 -4.99 7.11
N PHE A 120 -7.77 -5.58 6.97
CA PHE A 120 -6.51 -4.87 7.23
C PHE A 120 -6.33 -3.66 6.31
N LEU A 121 -6.58 -3.79 5.00
CA LEU A 121 -6.45 -2.65 4.06
C LEU A 121 -7.40 -1.51 4.42
N LYS A 122 -8.61 -1.83 4.87
CA LYS A 122 -9.59 -0.82 5.31
C LYS A 122 -9.11 -0.06 6.54
N GLU A 123 -8.65 -0.77 7.57
CA GLU A 123 -8.14 -0.16 8.81
C GLU A 123 -6.81 0.58 8.56
N PHE A 124 -5.93 0.05 7.72
CA PHE A 124 -4.72 0.73 7.25
C PHE A 124 -5.08 2.01 6.49
N GLY A 125 -6.08 1.94 5.62
CA GLY A 125 -6.63 3.08 4.90
C GLY A 125 -7.10 4.15 5.88
N GLN A 126 -7.92 3.79 6.87
CA GLN A 126 -8.38 4.72 7.91
C GLN A 126 -7.27 5.31 8.77
N GLY A 127 -6.24 4.52 9.09
CA GLY A 127 -5.14 4.96 9.96
C GLY A 127 -4.07 5.80 9.27
N PHE A 128 -3.80 5.55 7.98
CA PHE A 128 -2.63 6.10 7.29
C PHE A 128 -2.87 6.66 5.89
N GLU A 129 -3.92 6.23 5.19
CA GLU A 129 -4.26 6.75 3.86
C GLU A 129 -5.39 7.79 3.91
N LEU A 130 -6.21 7.78 4.97
CA LEU A 130 -7.14 8.84 5.35
C LEU A 130 -6.35 10.00 5.96
N VAL A 131 -5.48 10.59 5.13
CA VAL A 131 -5.44 12.04 5.18
C VAL A 131 -6.82 12.46 4.68
N ASP A 132 -7.64 12.96 5.59
CA ASP A 132 -8.89 13.64 5.24
C ASP A 132 -8.55 14.53 4.05
N LEU A 133 -9.01 14.15 2.85
CA LEU A 133 -8.74 14.90 1.61
C LEU A 133 -9.16 16.36 1.82
N GLY A 134 -10.16 16.57 2.67
CA GLY A 134 -10.52 17.88 3.21
C GLY A 134 -9.42 18.54 4.04
N ILE A 135 -8.76 17.87 4.98
CA ILE A 135 -7.63 18.45 5.75
C ILE A 135 -6.46 18.80 4.84
N GLU A 136 -6.07 17.93 3.92
CA GLU A 136 -4.95 18.21 3.01
C GLU A 136 -5.30 19.29 2.00
N ALA A 137 -6.46 19.23 1.35
CA ALA A 137 -6.93 20.30 0.50
C ALA A 137 -7.09 21.61 1.27
N ARG A 138 -7.57 21.60 2.52
CA ARG A 138 -7.63 22.79 3.40
C ARG A 138 -6.24 23.32 3.73
N SER A 139 -5.26 22.46 3.91
CA SER A 139 -3.87 22.86 4.11
C SER A 139 -3.26 23.44 2.84
N GLU A 140 -3.50 22.79 1.69
CA GLU A 140 -2.97 23.20 0.40
C GLU A 140 -3.56 24.54 -0.03
N ILE A 141 -4.89 24.72 0.08
CA ILE A 141 -5.56 25.97 -0.30
C ILE A 141 -5.15 27.15 0.60
N LYS A 142 -4.84 26.90 1.89
CA LYS A 142 -4.35 27.92 2.82
C LYS A 142 -2.91 28.36 2.52
N ASN A 143 -2.11 27.45 1.99
CA ASN A 143 -0.70 27.71 1.65
C ASN A 143 -0.51 28.13 0.19
N LEU A 144 -1.54 27.98 -0.64
CA LEU A 144 -1.50 28.33 -2.06
C LEU A 144 -1.33 29.84 -2.22
N LYS A 145 -0.31 30.24 -2.99
CA LYS A 145 -0.06 31.63 -3.38
C LYS A 145 0.26 31.71 -4.86
N GLN A 146 -0.17 32.79 -5.50
CA GLN A 146 0.20 33.06 -6.89
C GLN A 146 1.70 33.30 -6.97
N SER A 147 2.38 32.51 -7.81
CA SER A 147 3.82 32.65 -8.01
C SER A 147 4.15 33.82 -8.95
N LYS A 148 5.35 34.36 -8.81
CA LYS A 148 5.84 35.43 -9.69
C LYS A 148 6.00 34.89 -11.11
N GLY A 149 5.25 35.46 -12.05
CA GLY A 149 5.21 35.01 -13.46
C GLY A 149 4.06 34.07 -13.82
N GLN A 150 3.27 33.62 -12.84
CA GLN A 150 2.02 32.88 -13.07
C GLN A 150 0.88 33.84 -13.37
N THR A 151 0.10 33.55 -14.41
CA THR A 151 -1.09 34.35 -14.74
C THR A 151 -2.21 34.13 -13.72
N VAL A 152 -3.13 35.09 -13.60
CA VAL A 152 -4.30 34.95 -12.70
C VAL A 152 -5.19 33.77 -13.12
N ALA A 153 -5.29 33.49 -14.41
CA ALA A 153 -6.09 32.38 -14.92
C ALA A 153 -5.50 31.02 -14.53
N GLU A 154 -4.18 30.83 -14.67
CA GLU A 154 -3.49 29.60 -14.25
C GLU A 154 -3.58 29.40 -12.73
N PHE A 155 -3.44 30.49 -11.96
CA PHE A 155 -3.62 30.45 -10.52
C PHE A 155 -5.07 30.09 -10.14
N ALA A 156 -6.05 30.69 -10.81
CA ALA A 156 -7.46 30.42 -10.55
C ALA A 156 -7.87 28.99 -10.89
N GLN A 157 -7.33 28.42 -11.97
CA GLN A 157 -7.56 27.02 -12.29
C GLN A 157 -7.03 26.11 -11.18
N LYS A 158 -5.78 26.31 -10.75
CA LYS A 158 -5.19 25.53 -9.66
C LYS A 158 -5.97 25.66 -8.35
N PHE A 159 -6.45 26.86 -8.03
CA PHE A 159 -7.29 27.09 -6.86
C PHE A 159 -8.63 26.33 -6.97
N LYS A 160 -9.27 26.33 -8.14
CA LYS A 160 -10.53 25.58 -8.40
C LYS A 160 -10.33 24.08 -8.22
N ASP A 161 -9.24 23.52 -8.72
CA ASP A 161 -8.95 22.09 -8.66
C ASP A 161 -8.86 21.56 -7.21
N ILE A 162 -8.41 22.40 -6.27
CA ILE A 162 -8.28 22.07 -4.84
C ILE A 162 -9.57 22.39 -4.08
N ARG A 163 -10.23 23.51 -4.39
CA ARG A 163 -11.42 24.01 -3.69
C ARG A 163 -12.48 22.94 -3.47
N ASP A 164 -12.78 22.17 -4.51
CA ASP A 164 -13.90 21.21 -4.52
C ASP A 164 -13.67 20.05 -3.53
N GLN A 165 -12.44 19.90 -3.00
CA GLN A 165 -12.05 18.87 -2.04
C GLN A 165 -12.02 19.37 -0.58
N THR A 166 -12.23 20.66 -0.31
CA THR A 166 -11.96 21.29 1.01
C THR A 166 -13.14 21.34 1.98
N GLU A 167 -14.37 21.29 1.47
CA GLU A 167 -15.63 21.58 2.18
C GLU A 167 -15.68 22.98 2.85
N MET A 168 -14.80 23.92 2.45
CA MET A 168 -14.77 25.28 3.01
C MET A 168 -15.95 26.12 2.54
N SER A 169 -16.35 27.12 3.34
CA SER A 169 -17.41 28.05 2.94
C SER A 169 -16.96 28.94 1.78
N ASP A 170 -17.90 29.34 0.93
CA ASP A 170 -17.62 30.27 -0.18
C ASP A 170 -17.01 31.60 0.30
N ILE A 171 -17.33 32.03 1.52
CA ILE A 171 -16.79 33.25 2.13
C ILE A 171 -15.30 33.07 2.41
N ASP A 172 -14.92 31.97 3.07
CA ASP A 172 -13.52 31.67 3.40
C ASP A 172 -12.69 31.46 2.13
N LEU A 173 -13.24 30.75 1.15
CA LEU A 173 -12.60 30.50 -0.14
C LEU A 173 -12.34 31.80 -0.91
N ARG A 174 -13.28 32.74 -0.87
CA ARG A 174 -13.11 34.05 -1.50
C ARG A 174 -12.05 34.90 -0.81
N GLU A 175 -12.01 34.88 0.53
CA GLU A 175 -10.99 35.57 1.30
C GLU A 175 -9.59 35.00 1.03
N HIS A 176 -9.46 33.67 1.02
CA HIS A 176 -8.22 32.99 0.69
C HIS A 176 -7.77 33.27 -0.74
N PHE A 177 -8.68 33.21 -1.71
CA PHE A 177 -8.37 33.52 -3.10
C PHE A 177 -7.78 34.94 -3.23
N PHE A 178 -8.40 35.93 -2.58
CA PHE A 178 -7.94 37.31 -2.66
C PHE A 178 -6.57 37.50 -2.00
N THR A 179 -6.38 36.97 -0.79
CA THR A 179 -5.11 37.09 -0.03
C THR A 179 -3.94 36.32 -0.67
N ALA A 180 -4.23 35.31 -1.47
CA ALA A 180 -3.24 34.50 -2.18
C ALA A 180 -2.72 35.13 -3.49
N LEU A 181 -3.40 36.14 -4.04
CA LEU A 181 -2.94 36.86 -5.24
C LEU A 181 -1.68 37.68 -4.98
N LEU A 182 -0.96 38.02 -6.05
CA LEU A 182 0.17 38.95 -5.94
C LEU A 182 -0.31 40.35 -5.47
N PRO A 183 0.47 41.06 -4.63
CA PRO A 183 0.07 42.37 -4.10
C PRO A 183 -0.31 43.40 -5.16
N GLU A 184 0.39 43.39 -6.30
CA GLU A 184 0.12 44.27 -7.45
C GLU A 184 -1.28 44.03 -8.03
N ILE A 185 -1.74 42.78 -8.05
CA ILE A 185 -3.04 42.38 -8.56
C ILE A 185 -4.13 42.69 -7.54
N GLN A 186 -3.88 42.45 -6.25
CA GLN A 186 -4.77 42.86 -5.16
C GLN A 186 -5.04 44.36 -5.21
N GLN A 187 -3.99 45.18 -5.38
CA GLN A 187 -4.11 46.63 -5.44
C GLN A 187 -4.95 47.09 -6.64
N ASN A 188 -4.74 46.49 -7.82
CA ASN A 188 -5.53 46.78 -9.01
C ASN A 188 -6.99 46.39 -8.83
N LEU A 189 -7.29 45.25 -8.19
CA LEU A 189 -8.66 44.82 -7.91
C LEU A 189 -9.37 45.76 -6.93
N ILE A 190 -8.69 46.25 -5.90
CA ILE A 190 -9.24 47.23 -4.95
C ILE A 190 -9.61 48.52 -5.70
N ILE A 191 -8.71 49.01 -6.55
CA ILE A 191 -8.93 50.23 -7.35
C ILE A 191 -10.13 50.05 -8.29
N VAL A 192 -10.21 48.93 -9.01
CA VAL A 192 -11.30 48.63 -9.96
C VAL A 192 -12.65 48.47 -9.25
N ASN A 193 -12.68 47.81 -8.09
CA ASN A 193 -13.91 47.62 -7.32
C ASN A 193 -14.38 48.92 -6.66
N ALA A 194 -13.45 49.79 -6.23
CA ALA A 194 -13.76 51.14 -5.72
C ALA A 194 -14.29 52.09 -6.82
N GLN A 195 -13.96 51.82 -8.08
CA GLN A 195 -14.44 52.57 -9.25
C GLN A 195 -15.79 52.05 -9.79
N GLY A 196 -16.37 51.00 -9.19
CA GLY A 196 -17.69 50.48 -9.58
C GLY A 196 -17.70 49.67 -10.88
N ILE A 197 -16.55 49.20 -11.36
CA ILE A 197 -16.41 48.48 -12.63
C ILE A 197 -16.03 47.01 -12.35
N ALA A 198 -16.95 46.18 -11.84
CA ALA A 198 -16.64 44.75 -11.67
C ALA A 198 -17.85 43.80 -11.85
N PRO A 199 -18.15 43.38 -13.10
CA PRO A 199 -18.88 42.14 -13.37
C PRO A 199 -18.00 40.88 -13.21
N THR A 200 -16.68 41.02 -13.33
CA THR A 200 -15.73 39.91 -13.56
C THR A 200 -15.47 39.01 -12.34
N LEU A 201 -15.63 39.49 -11.10
CA LEU A 201 -15.50 38.66 -9.90
C LEU A 201 -16.71 37.73 -9.69
N ARG A 202 -17.91 38.11 -10.17
CA ARG A 202 -19.09 37.23 -10.10
C ARG A 202 -19.03 36.09 -11.10
N GLU A 203 -18.40 36.32 -12.26
CA GLU A 203 -18.31 35.31 -13.33
C GLU A 203 -17.18 34.30 -13.10
N ALA A 204 -16.09 34.68 -12.42
CA ALA A 204 -14.98 33.77 -12.14
C ALA A 204 -15.32 32.67 -11.11
N ILE A 205 -16.37 32.88 -10.30
CA ILE A 205 -16.79 32.00 -9.19
C ILE A 205 -17.89 31.01 -9.62
N LYS A 206 -18.57 31.23 -10.76
CA LYS A 206 -19.38 30.20 -11.42
C LYS A 206 -18.49 29.16 -12.12
#